data_AF-A0A433B6X5-F1
#
_entry.id   AF-A0A433B6X5-F1
#
_cell.length_a   1.000
_cell.length_b   1.000
_cell.length_c   1.000
_cell.angle_alpha   90.00
_cell.angle_beta   90.00
_cell.angle_gamma   90.00
#
_symmetry.space_group_name_H-M   'P 1'
#
loop_
_entity.id
_entity.type
_entity.pdbx_description
1 polymer ?
#
loop_
_entity_poly.entity_id
_entity_poly.type
_entity_poly.pdbx_seq_one_letter_code
_entity_poly.pdbx_strand_id
1 'polypeptide(L)' 'MSQQMGSGELAELVHQMEQSEDDPRQCYALVKERITEFRDSGRDIPDELRRLERRLMTECMHASQGR' A
#
# COMPACT_ATOMS: atom_id res chain seq x y z
N MET A 1 10.22 1.72 17.80
CA MET A 1 10.57 2.89 16.97
C MET A 1 9.81 2.74 15.66
N SER A 2 8.93 3.69 15.33
CA SER A 2 8.24 3.70 14.04
C SER A 2 9.27 3.98 12.96
N GLN A 3 9.60 2.97 12.15
CA GLN A 3 10.43 3.18 10.97
C GLN A 3 9.59 3.98 9.98
N GLN A 4 9.87 5.28 9.92
CA GLN A 4 9.37 6.17 8.87
C GLN A 4 10.02 5.72 7.56
N MET A 5 9.21 5.49 6.54
CA MET A 5 9.74 5.14 5.22
C MET A 5 10.48 6.35 4.65
N GLY A 6 11.50 6.13 3.82
CA GLY A 6 12.10 7.24 3.08
C GLY A 6 11.02 7.94 2.25
N SER A 7 10.96 9.28 2.32
CA SER A 7 9.95 10.07 1.60
C SER A 7 9.90 9.77 0.09
N GLY A 8 11.02 9.33 -0.50
CA GLY A 8 11.08 8.84 -1.88
C GLY A 8 10.36 7.50 -2.11
N GLU A 9 10.63 6.48 -1.28
CA GLU A 9 10.04 5.14 -1.43
C GLU A 9 8.51 5.17 -1.35
N LEU A 10 7.97 6.06 -0.49
CA LEU A 10 6.53 6.29 -0.36
C LEU A 10 5.97 7.11 -1.52
N ALA A 11 6.66 8.16 -1.96
CA ALA A 11 6.20 8.99 -3.07
C ALA A 11 6.09 8.18 -4.38
N GLU A 12 7.06 7.30 -4.65
CA GLU A 12 7.01 6.39 -5.81
C GLU A 12 5.84 5.40 -5.72
N LEU A 13 5.53 4.90 -4.53
CA LEU A 13 4.39 4.00 -4.33
C LEU A 13 3.07 4.73 -4.54
N VAL A 14 2.93 5.93 -3.98
CA VAL A 14 1.73 6.78 -4.16
C VAL A 14 1.55 7.12 -5.65
N HIS A 15 2.63 7.47 -6.35
CA HIS A 15 2.55 7.78 -7.78
C HIS A 15 2.08 6.58 -8.63
N GLN A 16 2.53 5.35 -8.31
CA GLN A 16 2.04 4.14 -8.97
C GLN A 16 0.57 3.85 -8.67
N MET A 17 0.11 4.17 -7.47
CA MET A 17 -1.30 4.06 -7.09
C MET A 17 -2.17 5.10 -7.81
N GLU A 18 -1.69 6.33 -7.99
CA GLU A 18 -2.38 7.36 -8.79
C GLU A 18 -2.59 6.91 -10.25
N GLN A 19 -1.66 6.14 -10.81
CA GLN A 19 -1.84 5.56 -12.15
C GLN A 19 -2.85 4.40 -12.19
N SER A 20 -3.22 3.85 -11.03
CA SER A 20 -4.11 2.69 -10.87
C SER A 20 -5.47 3.08 -10.27
N GLU A 21 -5.85 4.37 -10.29
CA GLU A 21 -7.02 4.95 -9.60
C GLU A 21 -8.36 4.24 -9.87
N ASP A 22 -8.50 3.56 -11.01
CA ASP A 22 -9.75 2.91 -11.41
C ASP A 22 -10.07 1.62 -10.64
N ASP A 23 -9.08 0.98 -9.98
CA ASP A 23 -9.34 -0.25 -9.22
C ASP A 23 -8.57 -0.29 -7.88
N PRO A 24 -9.26 -0.16 -6.73
CA PRO A 24 -8.61 -0.18 -5.42
C PRO A 24 -7.90 -1.52 -5.11
N ARG A 25 -8.25 -2.61 -5.81
CA ARG A 25 -7.58 -3.91 -5.68
C ARG A 25 -6.20 -3.90 -6.31
N GLN A 26 -6.01 -3.15 -7.40
CA GLN A 26 -4.68 -2.93 -7.97
C GLN A 26 -3.80 -2.13 -7.01
N CYS A 27 -4.33 -1.04 -6.46
CA CYS A 27 -3.64 -0.27 -5.42
C CYS A 27 -3.28 -1.14 -4.21
N TYR A 28 -4.21 -1.97 -3.72
CA TYR A 28 -3.95 -2.90 -2.62
C TYR A 28 -2.84 -3.91 -2.95
N ALA A 29 -2.83 -4.46 -4.17
CA ALA A 29 -1.80 -5.39 -4.62
C ALA A 29 -0.41 -4.76 -4.62
N LEU A 30 -0.27 -3.51 -5.11
CA LEU A 30 0.98 -2.75 -5.11
C LEU A 30 1.53 -2.56 -3.69
N VAL A 31 0.67 -2.14 -2.75
CA VAL A 31 1.08 -1.95 -1.35
C VAL A 31 1.47 -3.28 -0.69
N LYS A 32 0.73 -4.35 -0.98
CA LYS A 32 1.01 -5.69 -0.45
C LYS A 32 2.32 -6.26 -0.99
N GLU A 33 2.63 -6.02 -2.26
CA GLU A 33 3.91 -6.38 -2.87
C GLU A 33 5.04 -5.66 -2.14
N ARG A 34 4.96 -4.34 -1.98
CA ARG A 34 5.98 -3.57 -1.24
C ARG A 34 6.15 -4.07 0.19
N ILE A 35 5.06 -4.33 0.92
CA ILE A 35 5.12 -4.90 2.27
C ILE A 35 5.85 -6.24 2.29
N THR A 36 5.64 -7.07 1.26
CA THR A 36 6.29 -8.36 1.11
C THR A 36 7.80 -8.16 0.87
N GLU A 37 8.21 -7.22 0.01
CA GLU A 37 9.62 -6.88 -0.20
C GLU A 37 10.33 -6.44 1.09
N PHE A 38 9.68 -5.61 1.91
CA PHE A 38 10.21 -5.23 3.23
C PHE A 38 10.39 -6.46 4.12
N ARG A 39 9.40 -7.36 4.15
CA ARG A 39 9.45 -8.58 4.96
C ARG A 39 10.53 -9.55 4.48
N ASP A 40 10.64 -9.77 3.17
CA ASP A 40 11.64 -10.66 2.56
C ASP A 40 13.07 -10.12 2.70
N SER A 41 13.24 -8.79 2.68
CA SER A 41 14.52 -8.16 2.98
C SER A 41 14.87 -8.11 4.48
N GLY A 42 13.99 -8.63 5.35
CA GLY A 42 14.17 -8.60 6.81
C GLY A 42 14.09 -7.20 7.42
N ARG A 43 13.58 -6.22 6.65
CA ARG A 43 13.31 -4.86 7.14
C ARG A 43 11.98 -4.84 7.86
N ASP A 44 11.86 -4.05 8.92
CA ASP A 44 10.54 -3.79 9.50
C ASP A 44 9.67 -3.03 8.49
N ILE A 45 8.39 -3.35 8.50
CA ILE A 45 7.41 -2.70 7.64
C ILE A 45 7.04 -1.34 8.28
N PRO A 46 7.24 -0.22 7.56
CA PRO A 46 6.81 1.10 8.00
C PRO A 46 5.34 1.16 8.41
N ASP A 47 5.05 1.93 9.45
CA ASP A 47 3.67 2.16 9.91
C ASP A 47 2.79 2.77 8.82
N GLU A 48 3.38 3.59 7.93
CA GLU A 48 2.70 4.21 6.80
C GLU A 48 2.16 3.15 5.81
N LEU A 49 2.96 2.14 5.44
CA LEU A 49 2.49 1.03 4.59
C LEU A 49 1.35 0.27 5.25
N ARG A 50 1.48 0.00 6.55
CA ARG A 50 0.44 -0.73 7.31
C ARG A 50 -0.86 0.05 7.37
N ARG A 51 -0.80 1.38 7.44
CA ARG A 51 -2.00 2.25 7.38
C ARG A 51 -2.61 2.26 5.98
N LEU A 52 -1.77 2.36 4.96
CA LEU A 52 -2.18 2.37 3.55
C LEU A 52 -2.86 1.05 3.17
N GLU A 53 -2.28 -0.08 3.56
CA GLU A 53 -2.84 -1.43 3.34
C GLU A 53 -4.25 -1.57 3.92
N ARG A 54 -4.46 -1.14 5.18
CA ARG A 54 -5.78 -1.23 5.83
C ARG A 54 -6.82 -0.35 5.15
N ARG A 55 -6.43 0.86 4.74
CA ARG A 55 -7.31 1.78 4.01
C ARG A 55 -7.75 1.14 2.69
N LEU A 56 -6.79 0.67 1.90
CA LEU A 56 -7.05 0.04 0.61
C LEU A 56 -7.85 -1.26 0.72
N MET A 57 -7.60 -2.07 1.75
CA MET A 57 -8.42 -3.25 2.04
C MET A 57 -9.90 -2.87 2.26
N THR A 58 -10.13 -1.77 2.97
CA THR A 58 -11.48 -1.25 3.21
C THR A 58 -12.11 -0.74 1.91
N GLU A 59 -11.37 0.02 1.11
CA GLU A 59 -11.80 0.52 -0.21
C GLU A 59 -12.07 -0.64 -1.19
N CYS A 60 -11.26 -1.70 -1.18
CA CYS A 60 -11.50 -2.94 -1.94
C CYS A 60 -12.82 -3.61 -1.54
N MET A 61 -13.09 -3.71 -0.23
CA MET A 61 -14.34 -4.26 0.27
C MET A 61 -15.53 -3.43 -0.21
N HIS A 62 -15.46 -2.10 -0.11
CA HIS A 62 -16.49 -1.21 -0.62
C HIS A 62 -16.69 -1.34 -2.14
N ALA A 63 -15.62 -1.39 -2.92
CA ALA A 63 -15.70 -1.60 -4.37
C ALA A 63 -16.25 -2.98 -4.74
N SER A 64 -15.99 -4.01 -3.93
CA SER A 64 -16.53 -5.36 -4.14
C SER A 64 -18.00 -5.52 -3.74
N GLN A 65 -18.50 -4.70 -2.81
CA GLN A 65 -19.91 -4.74 -2.38
C GLN A 65 -20.85 -3.97 -3.30
N GLY A 66 -20.32 -3.32 -4.34
CA GLY A 66 -21.09 -2.90 -5.50
C GLY A 66 -21.83 -1.57 -5.32
N ARG A 67 -21.95 -0.91 -6.46
CA ARG A 67 -22.97 0.08 -6.76
C ARG A 67 -24.25 -0.65 -7.19
#